data_AF-A0A949EQN8-F1
#
_entry.id   AF-A0A949EQN8-F1
#
_cell.length_a   1.000
_cell.length_b   1.000
_cell.length_c   1.000
_cell.angle_alpha   90.00
_cell.angle_beta   90.00
_cell.angle_gamma   90.00
#
_symmetry.space_group_name_H-M   'P 1'
#
loop_
_entity.id
_entity.type
_entity.pdbx_description
1 polymer ?
#
loop_
_entity_poly.entity_id
_entity_poly.type
_entity_poly.pdbx_seq_one_letter_code
_entity_poly.pdbx_strand_id
1 'polypeptide(L)' 'MTEQNIQPSEPKPQPVLDLTRAPMPNVKTLKARYNPFSQFGRFVAFNYRIMKMVVSSGH' A
#
# COMPACT_ATOMS: atom_id res chain seq x y z
N MET A 1 22.91 -21.19 35.05
CA MET A 1 21.65 -20.49 34.74
C MET A 1 22.05 -19.08 34.35
N THR A 2 21.99 -18.72 33.07
CA THR A 2 22.49 -17.44 32.57
C THR A 2 21.30 -16.53 32.30
N GLU A 3 21.16 -15.45 33.08
CA GLU A 3 20.15 -14.42 32.85
C GLU A 3 20.46 -13.66 31.55
N GLN A 4 19.57 -13.78 30.56
CA GLN A 4 19.57 -12.92 29.40
C GLN A 4 18.93 -11.58 29.78
N ASN A 5 19.76 -10.55 29.95
CA ASN A 5 19.34 -9.16 30.10
C ASN A 5 18.72 -8.67 28.78
N ILE A 6 17.38 -8.72 28.68
CA ILE A 6 16.63 -8.19 27.53
C ILE A 6 16.60 -6.66 27.65
N GLN A 7 17.56 -6.00 27.02
CA GLN A 7 17.50 -4.55 26.81
C GLN A 7 16.33 -4.24 25.85
N PRO A 8 15.42 -3.32 26.18
CA PRO A 8 14.40 -2.86 25.24
C PRO A 8 15.12 -2.22 24.05
N SER A 9 14.93 -2.78 22.85
CA SER A 9 15.43 -2.15 21.62
C SER A 9 14.74 -0.82 21.43
N GLU A 10 15.50 0.28 21.45
CA GLU A 10 14.97 1.61 21.15
C GLU A 10 14.21 1.59 19.81
N PRO A 11 12.97 2.13 19.76
CA PRO A 11 12.23 2.21 18.52
C PRO A 11 12.99 3.11 17.54
N LYS A 12 13.44 2.52 16.42
CA LYS A 12 14.04 3.29 15.31
C LYS A 12 13.07 4.42 14.94
N PRO A 13 13.56 5.67 14.80
CA PRO A 13 12.72 6.78 14.40
C PRO A 13 12.10 6.47 13.04
N GLN A 14 10.78 6.31 13.02
CA GLN A 14 10.05 6.13 11.77
C GLN A 14 9.99 7.47 11.05
N PRO A 15 10.20 7.50 9.72
CA PRO A 15 10.07 8.73 8.96
C PRO A 15 8.64 9.27 9.14
N VAL A 16 8.53 10.47 9.70
CA VAL A 16 7.24 11.15 9.83
C VAL A 16 6.84 11.65 8.45
N LEU A 17 5.78 11.07 7.90
CA LEU A 17 5.22 11.51 6.63
C LEU A 17 4.60 12.90 6.82
N ASP A 18 5.18 13.91 6.18
CA ASP A 18 4.60 15.25 6.15
C ASP A 18 3.34 15.27 5.27
N LEU A 19 2.18 15.33 5.93
CA LEU A 19 0.86 15.35 5.28
C LEU A 19 0.35 16.77 4.99
N THR A 20 1.10 17.81 5.32
CA THR A 20 0.64 19.22 5.18
C THR A 20 0.35 19.62 3.74
N ARG A 21 0.97 18.93 2.77
CA ARG A 21 0.78 19.14 1.32
C ARG A 21 -0.12 18.11 0.67
N ALA A 22 -0.73 17.21 1.45
CA ALA A 22 -1.64 16.23 0.88
C ALA A 22 -2.86 16.94 0.27
N PRO A 23 -3.25 16.61 -0.97
CA PRO A 23 -4.41 17.23 -1.60
C PRO A 23 -5.66 16.92 -0.77
N MET A 24 -6.49 17.94 -0.56
CA MET A 24 -7.72 17.80 0.22
C MET A 24 -8.62 16.72 -0.40
N PRO A 25 -9.16 15.78 0.40
CA PRO A 25 -10.10 14.79 -0.10
C PRO A 25 -11.31 15.51 -0.70
N ASN A 26 -11.54 15.29 -2.00
CA ASN A 26 -12.63 15.90 -2.75
C ASN A 26 -13.82 14.91 -2.82
N VAL A 27 -15.05 15.41 -2.83
CA VAL A 27 -16.26 14.58 -3.04
C VAL A 27 -16.16 13.69 -4.28
N LYS A 28 -15.49 14.15 -5.35
CA LYS A 28 -15.24 13.34 -6.56
C LYS A 28 -14.32 12.15 -6.27
N THR A 29 -13.21 12.36 -5.58
CA THR A 29 -12.27 11.28 -5.25
C THR A 29 -12.86 10.32 -4.24
N LEU A 30 -13.69 10.81 -3.31
CA LEU A 30 -14.43 10.00 -2.36
C LEU A 30 -15.46 9.09 -3.06
N LYS A 31 -16.30 9.65 -3.94
CA LYS A 31 -17.28 8.87 -4.73
C LYS A 31 -16.62 7.82 -5.62
N ALA A 32 -15.50 8.17 -6.24
CA ALA A 32 -14.73 7.22 -7.04
C ALA A 32 -14.19 6.05 -6.21
N ARG A 33 -13.85 6.30 -4.93
CA ARG A 33 -13.40 5.26 -4.00
C ARG A 33 -14.51 4.30 -3.62
N TYR A 34 -15.76 4.75 -3.48
CA TYR A 34 -16.89 3.90 -3.09
C TYR A 34 -17.59 3.20 -4.26
N ASN A 35 -17.22 3.50 -5.51
CA ASN A 35 -17.86 2.87 -6.66
C ASN A 35 -17.33 1.44 -6.87
N PRO A 36 -18.16 0.39 -6.71
CA PRO A 36 -17.71 -0.99 -6.85
C PRO A 36 -17.24 -1.32 -8.27
N PHE A 37 -17.81 -0.70 -9.30
CA PHE A 37 -17.41 -0.91 -10.69
C PHE A 37 -15.98 -0.38 -10.96
N SER A 38 -15.63 0.77 -10.38
CA SER A 38 -14.27 1.33 -10.54
C SER A 38 -13.24 0.48 -9.80
N GLN A 39 -13.58 -0.05 -8.63
CA GLN A 39 -12.75 -0.98 -7.88
C GLN A 39 -12.56 -2.30 -8.63
N PHE A 40 -13.64 -2.86 -9.18
CA PHE A 40 -13.60 -4.10 -9.96
C PHE A 40 -12.71 -3.94 -11.20
N GLY A 41 -12.87 -2.85 -11.95
CA GLY A 41 -12.00 -2.57 -13.11
C GLY A 41 -10.53 -2.49 -12.72
N ARG A 42 -10.20 -1.81 -11.60
CA ARG A 42 -8.83 -1.74 -11.06
C ARG A 42 -8.30 -3.11 -10.65
N PHE A 43 -9.13 -3.93 -10.02
CA PHE A 43 -8.79 -5.29 -9.63
C PHE A 43 -8.43 -6.13 -10.86
N VAL A 44 -9.29 -6.16 -11.88
CA VAL A 44 -9.04 -6.92 -13.12
C VAL A 44 -7.78 -6.43 -13.81
N ALA A 45 -7.60 -5.11 -13.95
CA ALA A 45 -6.41 -4.53 -14.60
C ALA A 45 -5.10 -4.89 -13.88
N PHE A 46 -5.09 -4.86 -12.55
CA PHE A 46 -3.91 -5.25 -11.76
C PHE A 46 -3.56 -6.73 -11.96
N ASN A 47 -4.55 -7.61 -11.83
CA ASN A 47 -4.35 -9.05 -12.01
C ASN A 47 -3.89 -9.37 -13.43
N TYR A 48 -4.51 -8.76 -14.44
CA TYR A 48 -4.10 -8.91 -15.83
C TYR A 48 -2.64 -8.48 -16.05
N ARG A 49 -2.23 -7.34 -15.47
CA ARG A 49 -0.84 -6.86 -15.58
C ARG A 49 0.16 -7.86 -14.96
N ILE A 50 -0.17 -8.44 -13.81
CA ILE A 50 0.67 -9.45 -13.16
C ILE A 50 0.76 -10.68 -14.05
N MET A 51 -0.37 -11.19 -14.54
CA MET A 51 -0.39 -12.36 -15.43
C MET A 51 0.42 -12.11 -16.70
N LYS A 52 0.31 -10.92 -17.30
CA LYS A 52 1.12 -10.52 -18.46
C LYS A 52 2.61 -10.50 -18.13
N MET A 53 3.00 -9.99 -16.95
CA MET A 53 4.39 -10.00 -16.52
C MET A 53 4.91 -11.42 -16.34
N VAL A 54 4.13 -12.30 -15.69
CA VAL A 54 4.49 -13.72 -15.48
C VAL A 54 4.69 -14.44 -16.81
N VAL A 55 3.74 -14.30 -17.75
CA VAL A 55 3.85 -14.90 -19.09
C VAL A 55 5.05 -14.33 -19.85
N SER A 56 5.29 -13.02 -19.75
CA SER A 56 6.39 -12.35 -20.46
C SER A 56 7.77 -12.60 -19.85
N SER A 57 7.86 -12.98 -18.58
CA SER A 57 9.13 -13.27 -17.88
C SER A 57 9.46 -14.77 -17.86
N GLY A 58 8.51 -15.63 -18.21
CA GLY A 58 8.68 -17.09 -18.28
C GLY A 58 9.11 -17.61 -19.65
N HIS A 59 9.54 -16.73 -20.55
CA HIS A 59 9.95 -17.02 -21.92
C HIS A 59 11.39 -16.54 -22.18
#